data_AF-A0A5K0ZSD9-F1
#
_entry.id   AF-A0A5K0ZSD9-F1
#
_cell.length_a   1.000
_cell.length_b   1.000
_cell.length_c   1.000
_cell.angle_alpha   90.00
_cell.angle_beta   90.00
_cell.angle_gamma   90.00
#
_symmetry.space_group_name_H-M   'P 1'
#
loop_
_entity.id
_entity.type
_entity.pdbx_description
1 polymer ?
#
loop_
_entity_poly.entity_id
_entity_poly.type
_entity_poly.pdbx_seq_one_letter_code
_entity_poly.pdbx_strand_id
1 'polypeptide(L)' 'GSMTEGIILNLREGSDTRLSTEAFLLISELRILLINSAIFGNCDFRHFPASLKWLEWKGCPLETFPLESKFKSVV' A
#
# COMPACT_ATOMS: atom_id res chain seq x y z
N GLY A 1 -10.33 -0.95 21.46
CA GLY A 1 -9.26 -1.73 20.81
C GLY A 1 -8.33 -0.77 20.12
N SER A 2 -7.02 -1.03 20.08
CA SER A 2 -6.07 -0.15 19.38
C SER A 2 -6.42 -0.09 17.89
N MET A 3 -6.53 1.11 17.35
CA MET A 3 -6.93 1.38 15.96
C MET A 3 -5.67 1.82 15.21
N THR A 4 -5.15 0.93 14.36
CA THR A 4 -3.94 1.23 13.59
C THR A 4 -4.32 2.12 12.41
N GLU A 5 -3.96 3.40 12.48
CA GLU A 5 -4.24 4.36 11.41
C GLU A 5 -3.06 4.55 10.43
N GLY A 6 -1.87 4.07 10.76
CA GLY A 6 -0.66 4.28 9.97
C GLY A 6 0.28 3.08 9.96
N ILE A 7 0.82 2.76 8.78
CA ILE A 7 1.81 1.70 8.58
C ILE A 7 2.94 2.22 7.68
N ILE A 8 4.18 1.92 8.08
CA ILE A 8 5.39 2.20 7.29
C ILE A 8 6.09 0.87 7.02
N LEU A 9 6.29 0.56 5.75
CA LEU A 9 6.99 -0.63 5.28
C LEU A 9 8.24 -0.21 4.51
N ASN A 10 9.40 -0.32 5.18
CA ASN A 10 10.71 -0.08 4.59
C ASN A 10 11.37 -1.41 4.28
N LEU A 11 11.22 -1.88 3.03
CA LEU A 11 11.90 -3.08 2.57
C LEU A 11 13.27 -2.75 2.02
N ARG A 12 14.17 -3.74 2.10
CA ARG A 12 15.49 -3.61 1.50
C ARG A 12 15.34 -3.74 -0.02
N GLU A 13 15.92 -2.80 -0.75
CA GLU A 13 16.00 -2.87 -2.21
C GLU A 13 16.73 -4.15 -2.65
N GLY A 14 16.17 -4.84 -3.64
CA GLY A 14 16.65 -6.15 -4.08
C GLY A 14 16.28 -7.32 -3.16
N SER A 15 15.41 -7.13 -2.16
CA SER A 15 14.82 -8.25 -1.43
C SER A 15 13.80 -8.99 -2.30
N ASP A 16 13.81 -10.32 -2.24
CA ASP A 16 12.79 -11.17 -2.88
C ASP A 16 11.49 -11.26 -2.05
N THR A 17 11.35 -10.45 -1.01
CA THR A 17 10.17 -10.43 -0.15
C THR A 17 8.98 -9.88 -0.93
N ARG A 18 7.96 -10.72 -1.07
CA ARG A 18 6.70 -10.37 -1.74
C ARG A 18 5.62 -10.08 -0.72
N LEU A 19 5.07 -8.87 -0.76
CA LEU A 19 3.92 -8.49 0.04
C LEU A 19 2.63 -8.98 -0.62
N SER A 20 1.68 -9.42 0.22
CA SER A 20 0.28 -9.58 -0.16
C SER A 20 -0.50 -8.34 0.26
N THR A 21 -1.37 -7.88 -0.63
CA THR A 21 -2.31 -6.78 -0.35
C THR A 21 -3.48 -7.21 0.54
N GLU A 22 -3.74 -8.52 0.68
CA GLU A 22 -4.83 -9.08 1.49
C GLU A 22 -4.72 -8.71 2.97
N ALA A 23 -3.50 -8.47 3.46
CA ALA A 23 -3.27 -8.02 4.84
C ALA A 23 -3.96 -6.69 5.15
N PHE A 24 -4.17 -5.83 4.14
CA PHE A 24 -4.82 -4.53 4.31
C PHE A 24 -6.34 -4.63 4.49
N LEU A 25 -6.97 -5.75 4.11
CA LEU A 25 -8.40 -6.00 4.37
C LEU A 25 -8.73 -6.02 5.87
N LEU A 26 -7.76 -6.42 6.69
CA LEU A 26 -7.94 -6.57 8.14
C LEU A 26 -7.74 -5.24 8.89
N ILE A 27 -7.29 -4.18 8.21
CA ILE A 27 -6.90 -2.91 8.81
C ILE A 27 -7.80 -1.80 8.26
N SER A 28 -9.09 -1.90 8.55
CA SER A 28 -10.13 -1.03 7.97
C SER A 28 -9.97 0.47 8.23
N GLU A 29 -9.15 0.83 9.23
CA GLU A 29 -8.95 2.21 9.70
C GLU A 29 -7.62 2.81 9.27
N LEU A 30 -6.88 2.10 8.41
CA LEU A 30 -5.60 2.56 7.89
C LEU A 30 -5.80 3.80 7.00
N ARG A 31 -5.25 4.92 7.44
CA ARG A 31 -5.29 6.21 6.74
C ARG A 31 -3.98 6.52 6.04
N ILE A 32 -2.85 6.04 6.56
CA ILE A 32 -1.52 6.31 6.05
C ILE A 32 -0.80 5.01 5.75
N LEU A 33 -0.32 4.86 4.52
CA LEU A 33 0.48 3.72 4.12
C LEU A 33 1.71 4.21 3.34
N LEU A 34 2.89 4.02 3.92
CA LEU A 34 4.16 4.38 3.28
C LEU A 34 4.89 3.09 2.91
N ILE A 35 5.14 2.89 1.62
CA ILE A 35 5.73 1.66 1.09
C ILE A 35 6.98 2.02 0.28
N ASN A 36 8.11 1.51 0.75
CA ASN A 36 9.41 1.76 0.16
C ASN A 36 10.06 0.44 -0.28
N SER A 37 10.42 0.38 -1.57
CA SER A 37 11.14 -0.72 -2.21
C SER A 37 10.44 -2.09 -2.09
N ALA A 38 9.10 -2.09 -2.08
CA ALA A 38 8.32 -3.31 -1.96
C ALA A 38 8.02 -3.96 -3.31
N ILE A 39 8.03 -5.29 -3.30
CA ILE A 39 7.54 -6.11 -4.41
C ILE A 39 6.21 -6.72 -3.97
N PHE A 40 5.17 -6.58 -4.79
CA PHE A 40 3.88 -7.23 -4.56
C PHE A 40 3.78 -8.47 -5.44
N GLY A 41 3.49 -9.63 -4.83
CA GLY A 41 3.34 -10.89 -5.58
C GLY A 41 2.02 -10.96 -6.34
N ASN A 42 0.94 -10.49 -5.70
CA ASN A 42 -0.37 -10.28 -6.31
C ASN A 42 -0.93 -8.97 -5.75
N CYS A 43 -0.94 -7.91 -6.57
CA CYS A 43 -1.36 -6.59 -6.15
C CYS A 43 -2.82 -6.37 -6.56
N ASP A 44 -3.71 -6.24 -5.58
CA ASP A 44 -5.09 -5.83 -5.81
C ASP A 44 -5.40 -4.60 -4.96
N PHE A 45 -5.62 -3.47 -5.63
CA PHE A 45 -5.86 -2.19 -4.98
C PHE A 45 -7.23 -2.13 -4.30
N ARG A 46 -8.14 -3.07 -4.59
CA ARG A 46 -9.41 -3.21 -3.89
C ARG A 46 -9.23 -3.67 -2.43
N HIS A 47 -8.07 -4.24 -2.10
CA HIS A 47 -7.75 -4.61 -0.72
C HIS A 47 -7.32 -3.43 0.15
N PHE A 48 -7.06 -2.25 -0.44
CA PHE A 48 -6.73 -1.07 0.32
C PHE A 48 -8.01 -0.52 0.96
N PRO A 49 -7.96 -0.20 2.27
CA PRO A 49 -9.13 0.25 2.98
C PRO A 49 -9.60 1.60 2.45
N ALA A 50 -10.92 1.80 2.41
CA ALA A 50 -11.53 3.04 1.92
C ALA A 50 -11.17 4.28 2.78
N SER A 51 -10.65 4.06 3.98
CA SER A 51 -10.16 5.09 4.89
C SER A 51 -8.78 5.63 4.50
N LEU A 52 -8.08 5.02 3.54
CA LEU A 52 -6.74 5.44 3.13
C LEU A 52 -6.76 6.85 2.53
N LYS A 53 -5.98 7.75 3.13
CA LYS A 53 -5.86 9.16 2.73
C LYS A 53 -4.49 9.50 2.15
N TRP A 54 -3.46 8.76 2.56
CA TRP A 54 -2.08 8.99 2.13
C TRP A 54 -1.43 7.66 1.71
N LEU A 55 -0.85 7.66 0.52
CA LEU A 55 -0.06 6.57 -0.01
C LEU A 55 1.28 7.10 -0.54
N GLU A 56 2.38 6.58 0.01
CA GLU A 56 3.70 6.72 -0.59
C GLU A 56 4.13 5.38 -1.19
N TRP A 57 4.64 5.40 -2.42
CA TRP A 57 4.93 4.21 -3.21
C TRP A 57 6.27 4.32 -3.92
N LYS A 58 7.36 4.44 -3.15
CA LYS A 58 8.69 4.72 -3.69
C LYS A 58 9.46 3.43 -3.97
N GLY A 59 10.19 3.39 -5.08
CA GLY A 59 11.09 2.27 -5.42
C GLY A 59 10.37 0.95 -5.67
N CYS A 60 9.05 0.96 -5.86
CA CYS A 60 8.27 -0.23 -6.16
C CYS A 60 8.20 -0.43 -7.68
N PRO A 61 8.35 -1.67 -8.20
CA PRO A 61 8.49 -1.94 -9.63
C PRO A 61 7.16 -1.92 -10.42
N LEU A 62 6.04 -1.55 -9.80
CA LEU A 62 4.76 -1.42 -10.48
C LEU A 62 4.76 -0.13 -11.32
N GLU A 63 4.87 -0.29 -12.64
CA GLU A 63 4.94 0.84 -13.60
C GLU A 63 3.67 1.70 -13.63
N THR A 64 2.54 1.13 -13.26
CA THR A 64 1.25 1.84 -13.21
C THR A 64 0.54 1.55 -11.91
N PHE A 65 0.30 2.60 -11.12
CA PHE A 65 -0.74 2.56 -10.11
C PHE A 65 -2.09 2.46 -10.84
N PRO A 66 -2.88 1.38 -10.69
CA PRO A 66 -4.17 1.31 -11.32
C PRO A 66 -5.03 2.36 -10.63
N LEU A 67 -5.32 3.41 -11.38
CA LEU A 67 -6.22 4.50 -11.00
C LEU A 67 -7.66 3.97 -11.00
N GLU A 68 -7.95 2.99 -10.15
CA GLU A 68 -9.31 2.55 -9.84
C GLU A 68 -9.96 3.63 -8.97
N SER A 69 -10.38 4.74 -9.61
CA SER A 69 -11.27 5.86 -9.24
C SER A 69 -11.29 6.46 -7.80
N LYS A 70 -10.59 5.89 -6.82
CA LYS A 70 -10.68 6.24 -5.40
C LYS A 70 -9.60 7.22 -4.94
N PHE A 71 -8.48 7.31 -5.66
CA PHE A 71 -7.37 8.17 -5.31
C PHE A 71 -7.27 9.30 -6.33
N LYS A 72 -7.43 10.55 -5.87
CA LYS A 72 -7.01 11.70 -6.66
C LYS A 72 -5.49 11.71 -6.67
N SER A 73 -4.90 11.43 -7.82
CA SER A 73 -3.49 11.66 -8.04
C SER A 73 -3.21 13.16 -7.84
N VAL A 74 -2.41 13.48 -6.82
CA VAL A 74 -1.75 14.78 -6.72
C VAL A 74 -0.30 14.47 -7.06
N VAL A 75 0.07 14.78 -8.31
CA VAL A 75 1.43 14.67 -8.83
C VAL A 75 2.30 15.74 -8.19
#